data_AF-A0A4Y2K9P1-F1
#
_entry.id   AF-A0A4Y2K9P1-F1
#
_cell.length_a   1.000
_cell.length_b   1.000
_cell.length_c   1.000
_cell.angle_alpha   90.00
_cell.angle_beta   90.00
_cell.angle_gamma   90.00
#
_symmetry.space_group_name_H-M   'P 1'
#
loop_
_entity.id
_entity.type
_entity.pdbx_description
1 polymer ?
#
loop_
_entity_poly.entity_id
_entity_poly.type
_entity_poly.pdbx_seq_one_letter_code
_entity_poly.pdbx_strand_id
1 'polypeptide(L)'
;MAQRKHLDDILRGRIIGRLECGRTQLEVSEELGIAQSVISRLWQRFQDDGNVSRCYSTGRPRVTTPNEDQYLAVTAKRNRRSTASDLSRQLSSATGSTVSRQTVYRR
;
A
#
# COMPACT_ATOMS: atom_id res chain seq x y z
N MET A 1 14.15 -20.23 -7.31
CA MET A 1 13.26 -19.21 -6.74
C MET A 1 12.89 -19.64 -5.33
N ALA A 2 13.30 -18.89 -4.29
CA ALA A 2 12.96 -19.25 -2.90
C ALA A 2 11.51 -18.82 -2.60
N GLN A 3 10.67 -19.74 -2.12
CA GLN A 3 9.34 -19.40 -1.62
C GLN A 3 9.48 -18.52 -0.38
N ARG A 4 8.94 -17.30 -0.44
CA ARG A 4 8.77 -16.46 0.74
C ARG A 4 7.60 -17.02 1.56
N LYS A 5 7.90 -17.78 2.61
CA LYS A 5 6.89 -18.22 3.56
C LYS A 5 6.51 -17.07 4.50
N HIS A 6 5.22 -16.80 4.59
CA HIS A 6 4.67 -15.73 5.43
C HIS A 6 4.49 -16.24 6.86
N LEU A 7 4.80 -15.39 7.84
CA LEU A 7 4.58 -15.69 9.25
C LEU A 7 3.09 -15.60 9.57
N ASP A 8 2.53 -16.66 10.14
CA ASP A 8 1.11 -16.69 10.52
C ASP A 8 0.79 -15.68 11.63
N ASP A 9 -0.44 -15.15 11.65
CA ASP A 9 -0.85 -14.12 12.60
C ASP A 9 -0.89 -14.65 14.05
N ILE A 10 -1.18 -15.95 14.25
CA ILE A 10 -1.10 -16.59 15.57
C ILE A 10 0.35 -16.60 16.06
N LEU A 11 1.29 -16.93 15.17
CA LEU A 11 2.72 -16.98 15.51
C LEU A 11 3.28 -15.57 15.79
N ARG A 12 2.78 -14.54 15.09
CA ARG A 12 3.09 -13.13 15.40
C ARG A 12 2.62 -12.73 16.79
N GLY A 13 1.38 -13.06 17.15
CA GLY A 13 0.83 -12.78 18.47
C GLY A 13 1.64 -13.44 19.59
N ARG A 14 2.08 -14.69 19.37
CA ARG A 14 2.94 -15.40 20.34
C ARG A 14 4.32 -14.75 20.50
N ILE A 15 4.92 -14.24 19.43
CA ILE A 15 6.20 -13.52 19.50
C ILE A 15 6.02 -12.23 20.28
N ILE A 16 5.00 -11.44 19.96
CA ILE A 16 4.75 -10.14 20.60
C ILE A 16 4.46 -10.32 22.09
N GLY A 17 3.58 -11.26 22.45
CA GLY A 17 3.29 -11.53 23.86
C GLY A 17 4.53 -11.94 24.68
N ARG A 18 5.50 -12.64 24.07
CA ARG A 18 6.77 -12.97 24.74
C ARG A 18 7.69 -11.76 24.91
N LEU A 19 7.75 -10.90 23.91
CA LEU A 19 8.52 -9.67 23.98
C LEU A 19 7.93 -8.70 25.00
N GLU A 20 6.60 -8.61 25.11
CA GLU A 20 5.92 -7.83 26.14
C GLU A 20 6.17 -8.38 27.55
N CYS A 21 6.32 -9.69 27.72
CA CYS A 21 6.75 -10.30 28.98
C CYS A 21 8.25 -10.11 29.31
N GLY A 22 8.99 -9.31 28.53
CA GLY A 22 10.40 -8.97 28.78
C GLY A 22 11.41 -10.03 28.32
N ARG A 23 11.00 -11.02 27.52
CA ARG A 23 11.95 -11.96 26.88
C ARG A 23 12.80 -11.25 25.84
N THR A 24 14.04 -11.70 25.69
CA THR A 24 14.92 -11.18 24.65
C THR A 24 14.55 -11.72 23.28
N GLN A 25 14.82 -10.95 22.21
CA GLN A 25 14.56 -11.39 20.84
C GLN A 25 15.34 -12.66 20.47
N LEU A 26 16.50 -12.88 21.10
CA LEU A 26 17.34 -14.05 20.88
C LEU A 26 16.69 -15.32 21.46
N GLU A 27 16.21 -15.27 22.71
CA GLU A 27 15.48 -16.39 23.32
C GLU A 27 14.24 -16.77 22.49
N VAL A 28 13.48 -15.77 22.03
CA VAL A 28 12.29 -16.01 21.19
C VAL A 28 12.66 -16.57 19.82
N SER A 29 13.81 -16.16 19.27
CA SER A 29 14.36 -16.67 18.00
C SER A 29 14.74 -18.15 18.12
N GLU A 30 15.45 -18.52 19.18
CA GLU A 30 15.88 -19.90 19.44
C GLU A 30 14.69 -20.82 19.71
N GLU A 31 13.72 -20.37 20.51
CA GLU A 31 12.56 -21.18 20.87
C GLU A 31 11.63 -21.45 19.67
N LEU A 32 11.44 -20.46 18.79
CA LEU A 32 10.52 -20.57 17.66
C LEU A 32 11.21 -20.95 16.34
N GLY A 33 12.55 -21.00 16.31
CA GLY A 33 13.31 -21.26 15.08
C GLY A 33 13.14 -20.16 14.02
N ILE A 34 12.80 -18.93 14.43
CA ILE A 34 12.56 -17.80 13.53
C ILE A 34 13.76 -16.88 13.61
N ALA A 35 14.30 -16.47 12.46
CA ALA A 35 15.42 -15.53 12.44
C ALA A 35 15.11 -14.24 13.24
N GLN A 36 16.03 -13.85 14.13
CA GLN A 36 15.94 -12.63 14.94
C GLN A 36 15.57 -11.39 14.11
N SER A 37 16.05 -11.27 12.88
CA SER A 37 15.70 -10.13 12.00
C SER A 37 14.21 -10.05 11.63
N VAL A 38 13.48 -11.16 11.64
CA VAL A 38 12.02 -11.18 11.43
C VAL A 38 11.32 -10.70 12.69
N ILE A 39 11.79 -11.13 13.87
CA ILE A 39 11.28 -10.72 15.18
C ILE A 39 11.49 -9.21 15.39
N SER A 40 12.70 -8.71 15.11
CA SER A 40 13.03 -7.28 15.21
C SER A 40 12.13 -6.41 14.33
N ARG A 41 11.92 -6.80 13.05
CA ARG A 41 11.02 -6.07 12.14
C ARG A 41 9.56 -6.12 12.60
N LEU A 42 9.11 -7.26 13.13
CA LEU A 42 7.76 -7.41 13.66
C LEU A 42 7.56 -6.54 14.90
N TRP A 43 8.53 -6.53 15.82
CA TRP A 43 8.49 -5.72 17.03
C TRP A 43 8.45 -4.23 16.70
N GLN A 44 9.35 -3.76 15.83
CA GLN A 44 9.35 -2.36 15.40
C GLN A 44 7.98 -1.96 14.84
N ARG A 45 7.43 -2.77 13.93
CA ARG A 45 6.11 -2.51 13.35
C ARG A 45 5.00 -2.49 14.38
N PHE A 46 5.04 -3.39 15.36
CA PHE A 46 4.05 -3.41 16.43
C PHE A 46 4.12 -2.15 17.29
N GLN A 47 5.32 -1.64 17.58
CA GLN A 47 5.49 -0.37 18.29
C GLN A 47 4.97 0.83 17.48
N ASP A 48 5.12 0.79 16.15
CA ASP A 48 4.68 1.88 15.26
C ASP A 48 3.15 1.86 15.03
N ASP A 49 2.58 0.69 14.70
CA ASP A 49 1.18 0.53 14.25
C ASP A 49 0.23 0.10 15.39
N GLY A 50 0.74 -0.44 16.51
CA GLY A 50 -0.06 -1.09 17.57
C GLY A 50 -0.78 -2.37 17.13
N ASN A 51 -0.48 -2.88 15.93
CA ASN A 51 -1.20 -3.97 15.30
C ASN A 51 -0.29 -5.16 15.00
N VAL A 52 -0.74 -6.35 15.40
CA VAL A 52 -0.08 -7.64 15.13
C VAL A 52 -0.40 -8.14 13.73
N SER A 53 -1.61 -7.82 13.24
CA SER A 53 -2.11 -8.30 11.97
C SER A 53 -1.43 -7.59 10.80
N ARG A 54 -1.48 -8.25 9.64
CA ARG A 54 -0.95 -7.66 8.42
C ARG A 54 -1.81 -6.47 7.99
N CYS A 55 -1.23 -5.28 7.93
CA CYS A 55 -1.86 -4.16 7.23
C CYS A 55 -1.80 -4.42 5.72
N TYR A 56 -2.96 -4.60 5.09
CA TYR A 56 -3.10 -4.56 3.64
C TYR A 56 -3.14 -3.09 3.21
N SER A 57 -2.05 -2.60 2.63
CA SER A 57 -2.08 -1.27 2.00
C SER A 57 -2.90 -1.35 0.72
N THR A 58 -3.84 -0.42 0.55
CA THR A 58 -4.65 -0.25 -0.68
C THR A 58 -3.84 0.41 -1.81
N GLY A 59 -2.52 0.57 -1.64
CA GLY A 59 -1.63 1.22 -2.59
C GLY A 59 -1.67 2.74 -2.46
N ARG A 60 -0.99 3.43 -3.38
CA ARG A 60 -0.96 4.89 -3.41
C ARG A 60 -2.33 5.44 -3.82
N PRO A 61 -2.86 6.48 -3.12
CA PRO A 61 -4.10 7.15 -3.52
C PRO A 61 -4.06 7.61 -4.98
N ARG A 62 -5.22 7.52 -5.65
CA ARG A 62 -5.36 7.99 -7.03
C ARG A 62 -5.31 9.52 -7.06
N VAL A 63 -4.65 10.06 -8.08
CA VAL A 63 -4.63 11.50 -8.35
C VAL A 63 -5.97 11.99 -8.87
N THR A 64 -6.69 11.14 -9.60
CA THR A 64 -8.02 11.45 -10.13
C THR A 64 -9.13 10.86 -9.26
N THR A 65 -10.26 11.56 -9.21
CA THR A 65 -11.47 11.07 -8.54
C THR A 65 -12.31 10.21 -9.51
N PRO A 66 -13.20 9.34 -9.00
CA PRO A 66 -14.07 8.53 -9.87
C PRO A 66 -14.94 9.37 -10.83
N ASN A 67 -15.37 10.55 -10.41
CA ASN A 67 -16.18 11.45 -11.24
C ASN A 67 -15.35 12.06 -12.38
N GLU A 68 -14.09 12.39 -12.13
CA GLU A 68 -13.16 12.86 -13.16
C GLU A 68 -12.85 11.75 -14.16
N ASP A 69 -12.64 10.52 -13.70
CA ASP A 69 -12.44 9.35 -14.56
C ASP A 69 -13.66 9.16 -15.49
N GLN A 70 -14.89 9.32 -14.96
CA GLN A 70 -16.11 9.24 -15.76
C GLN A 70 -16.22 10.39 -16.76
N TYR A 71 -15.87 11.62 -16.36
CA TYR A 71 -15.84 12.78 -17.26
C TYR A 71 -14.85 12.57 -18.41
N LEU A 72 -13.64 12.06 -18.12
CA LEU A 72 -12.62 11.75 -19.12
C LEU A 72 -13.14 10.70 -20.12
N ALA A 73 -13.75 9.62 -19.62
CA ALA A 73 -14.29 8.55 -20.45
C ALA A 73 -15.40 9.05 -21.39
N VAL A 74 -16.32 9.89 -20.89
CA VAL A 74 -17.39 10.48 -21.71
C VAL A 74 -16.84 11.46 -22.73
N THR A 75 -15.90 12.32 -22.34
CA THR A 75 -15.33 13.35 -23.21
C THR A 75 -14.49 12.74 -24.32
N ALA A 76 -13.70 11.71 -24.01
CA ALA A 76 -12.92 10.95 -24.99
C ALA A 76 -13.83 10.24 -26.01
N LYS A 77 -14.96 9.68 -25.57
CA LYS A 77 -15.93 9.04 -26.46
C LYS A 77 -16.62 10.04 -27.40
N ARG A 78 -16.97 11.23 -26.90
CA ARG A 78 -17.57 12.31 -27.71
C ARG A 78 -16.57 12.89 -28.71
N ASN A 79 -15.33 13.12 -28.27
CA ASN A 79 -14.30 13.76 -29.07
C ASN A 79 -13.16 12.79 -29.36
N ARG A 80 -13.40 11.83 -30.27
CA ARG A 80 -12.44 10.75 -30.57
C ARG A 80 -11.05 11.21 -31.06
N ARG A 81 -10.93 12.45 -31.54
CA ARG A 81 -9.65 13.04 -31.99
C ARG A 81 -8.90 13.80 -30.89
N SER A 82 -9.52 14.03 -29.74
CA SER A 82 -8.86 14.72 -28.63
C SER A 82 -7.73 13.87 -28.06
N THR A 83 -6.59 14.50 -27.80
CA THR A 83 -5.45 13.80 -27.22
C THR A 83 -5.53 13.77 -25.69
N ALA A 84 -4.81 12.84 -25.06
CA ALA A 84 -4.70 12.80 -23.60
C ALA A 84 -4.11 14.09 -23.00
N SER A 85 -3.28 14.82 -23.77
CA SER A 85 -2.76 16.12 -23.37
C SER A 85 -3.84 17.20 -23.39
N ASP A 86 -4.75 17.18 -24.36
CA ASP A 86 -5.87 18.12 -24.43
C ASP A 86 -6.83 17.89 -23.26
N LEU A 87 -7.17 16.62 -23.00
CA LEU A 87 -8.03 16.22 -21.89
C LEU A 87 -7.40 16.54 -20.52
N SER A 88 -6.09 16.34 -20.38
CA SER A 88 -5.32 16.73 -19.19
C SER A 88 -5.41 18.24 -18.94
N ARG A 89 -5.18 19.07 -19.96
CA ARG A 89 -5.31 20.53 -19.85
C ARG A 89 -6.73 20.95 -19.49
N GLN A 90 -7.75 20.39 -20.15
CA GLN A 90 -9.15 20.68 -19.86
C GLN A 90 -9.51 20.33 -18.41
N LEU A 91 -9.11 19.15 -17.94
CA LEU A 91 -9.37 18.70 -16.58
C LEU A 91 -8.63 19.57 -15.54
N SER A 92 -7.37 19.90 -15.79
CA SER A 92 -6.61 20.78 -14.90
C SER A 92 -7.17 22.19 -14.84
N SER A 93 -7.67 22.74 -15.96
CA SER A 93 -8.35 24.04 -15.96
C SER A 93 -9.69 24.01 -15.20
N ALA A 94 -10.41 22.88 -15.22
CA ALA A 94 -11.71 22.75 -14.56
C ALA A 94 -11.59 22.51 -13.05
N THR A 95 -10.65 21.66 -12.64
CA THR A 95 -10.52 21.20 -11.24
C THR A 95 -9.41 21.92 -10.47
N GLY A 96 -8.47 22.59 -11.15
CA GLY A 96 -7.28 23.18 -10.53
C GLY A 96 -6.20 22.15 -10.12
N SER A 97 -6.49 20.85 -10.27
CA SER A 97 -5.56 19.76 -10.00
C SER A 97 -4.65 19.51 -11.20
N THR A 98 -3.34 19.44 -10.99
CA THR A 98 -2.38 19.10 -12.05
C THR A 98 -2.41 17.59 -12.29
N VAL A 99 -2.97 17.17 -13.43
CA VAL A 99 -3.06 15.75 -13.82
C VAL A 99 -2.17 15.51 -15.03
N SER A 100 -1.23 14.58 -14.91
CA SER A 100 -0.32 14.25 -16.02
C SER A 100 -1.06 13.61 -17.21
N ARG A 101 -0.53 13.80 -18.42
CA ARG A 101 -0.98 13.10 -19.64
C ARG A 101 -1.04 11.59 -19.42
N GLN A 102 -0.04 11.01 -18.73
CA GLN A 102 0.04 9.58 -18.49
C GLN A 102 -1.04 9.09 -17.52
N THR A 103 -1.44 9.92 -16.56
CA THR A 103 -2.56 9.61 -15.67
C THR A 103 -3.86 9.52 -16.46
N VAL A 104 -4.12 10.50 -17.34
CA VAL A 104 -5.32 10.55 -18.19
C VAL A 104 -5.36 9.38 -19.18
N TYR A 105 -4.24 9.05 -19.81
CA TYR A 105 -4.16 7.93 -20.77
C TYR A 105 -4.52 6.57 -20.14
N ARG A 106 -4.32 6.42 -18.82
CA ARG A 106 -4.61 5.18 -18.07
C ARG A 106 -6.06 5.09 -17.58
N ARG A 107 -6.90 6.09 -17.85
CA ARG A 107 -8.32 6.13 -17.49
C ARG A 107 -9.17 5.77 -18.70
#